data_AF-A0A075AJZ0-F1
#
_entry.id   AF-A0A075AJZ0-F1
#
_cell.length_a   1.000
_cell.length_b   1.000
_cell.length_c   1.000
_cell.angle_alpha   90.00
_cell.angle_beta   90.00
_cell.angle_gamma   90.00
#
_symmetry.space_group_name_H-M   'P 1'
#
loop_
_entity.id
_entity.type
_entity.pdbx_description
1 polymer ?
#
loop_
_entity_poly.entity_id
_entity_poly.type
_entity_poly.pdbx_seq_one_letter_code
_entity_poly.pdbx_strand_id
1 'polypeptide(L)'
;MTRLSPNLLITGTPGTGKTALATLVSDRLKFNFLSVNDVAKNHQLYDGYDDKNDCHILDEDAIVDNLEGFMARGGQVTCFYFI
;
A
#
# COMPACT_ATOMS: atom_id res chain seq x y z
N MET A 1 -9.34 -10.52 -19.97
CA MET A 1 -9.05 -9.08 -20.20
C MET A 1 -7.56 -8.88 -19.98
N THR A 2 -6.82 -8.49 -21.02
CA THR A 2 -5.40 -8.13 -20.90
C THR A 2 -5.30 -6.80 -20.16
N ARG A 3 -4.64 -6.75 -19.00
CA ARG A 3 -4.40 -5.50 -18.26
C ARG A 3 -3.66 -4.52 -19.17
N LEU A 4 -4.17 -3.29 -19.31
CA LEU A 4 -3.56 -2.24 -20.13
C LEU A 4 -2.37 -1.55 -19.43
N SER A 5 -2.26 -1.63 -18.10
CA SER A 5 -1.19 -0.96 -17.34
C SER A 5 -0.74 -1.81 -16.14
N PRO A 6 0.58 -1.90 -15.86
CA PRO A 6 1.11 -2.68 -14.74
C PRO A 6 0.77 -2.03 -13.39
N ASN A 7 0.92 -2.82 -12.32
CA ASN A 7 0.95 -2.30 -10.94
C ASN A 7 2.38 -2.40 -10.41
N LEU A 8 2.78 -1.46 -9.56
CA LEU A 8 4.10 -1.41 -8.95
C LEU A 8 4.01 -1.49 -7.43
N LEU A 9 4.77 -2.41 -6.84
CA LEU A 9 4.96 -2.51 -5.39
C LEU A 9 6.37 -2.03 -5.05
N ILE A 10 6.46 -1.03 -4.17
CA ILE A 10 7.72 -0.53 -3.62
C ILE A 10 7.82 -0.96 -2.16
N THR A 11 8.73 -1.88 -1.87
CA THR A 11 8.93 -2.43 -0.53
C THR A 11 10.37 -2.30 -0.06
N GLY A 12 10.63 -2.64 1.21
CA GLY A 12 11.93 -2.52 1.87
C GLY A 12 11.81 -1.95 3.29
N THR A 13 12.92 -1.94 4.02
CA THR A 13 12.97 -1.53 5.44
C THR A 13 12.44 -0.10 5.68
N PRO A 14 11.80 0.17 6.83
CA PRO A 14 11.39 1.52 7.21
C PRO A 14 12.52 2.56 7.06
N GLY A 15 12.19 3.80 6.70
CA GLY A 15 13.18 4.88 6.58
C GLY A 15 13.98 4.99 5.27
N THR A 16 13.84 4.04 4.34
CA THR A 16 14.58 4.03 3.05
C THR A 16 14.02 4.94 1.96
N GLY A 17 13.01 5.77 2.25
CA GLY A 17 12.45 6.74 1.30
C GLY A 17 11.43 6.17 0.30
N LYS A 18 10.90 4.96 0.54
CA LYS A 18 9.92 4.29 -0.34
C LYS A 18 8.69 5.13 -0.67
N THR A 19 8.12 5.81 0.33
CA THR A 19 6.95 6.69 0.12
C THR A 19 7.30 7.83 -0.83
N ALA A 20 8.46 8.46 -0.64
CA ALA A 20 8.92 9.53 -1.54
C ALA A 20 9.14 9.00 -2.97
N LEU A 21 9.75 7.82 -3.12
CA LEU A 21 9.93 7.18 -4.43
C LEU A 21 8.59 6.82 -5.08
N ALA A 22 7.66 6.24 -4.32
CA ALA A 22 6.35 5.83 -4.81
C ALA A 22 5.54 7.02 -5.33
N THR A 23 5.52 8.13 -4.59
CA THR A 23 4.86 9.38 -5.02
C THR A 23 5.49 9.96 -6.29
N LEU A 24 6.82 9.93 -6.40
CA LEU A 24 7.53 10.41 -7.59
C LEU A 24 7.23 9.55 -8.82
N VAL A 25 7.22 8.23 -8.65
CA VAL A 25 6.93 7.28 -9.72
C VAL A 25 5.47 7.39 -10.16
N SER A 26 4.53 7.49 -9.22
CA SER A 26 3.11 7.65 -9.53
C SER A 26 2.84 8.93 -10.31
N ASP A 27 3.44 10.06 -9.92
CA ASP A 27 3.27 11.32 -10.65
C ASP A 27 3.90 11.25 -12.05
N ARG A 28 5.07 10.64 -12.20
CA ARG A 28 5.76 10.55 -13.48
C ARG A 28 5.09 9.60 -14.47
N LEU A 29 4.53 8.48 -13.98
CA LEU A 29 3.81 7.50 -14.80
C LEU A 29 2.32 7.82 -14.94
N LYS A 30 1.81 8.86 -14.25
CA LYS A 30 0.37 9.16 -14.13
C LYS A 30 -0.43 7.97 -13.61
N PHE A 31 0.17 7.25 -12.67
CA PHE A 31 -0.43 6.14 -11.95
C PHE A 31 -1.03 6.65 -10.64
N ASN A 32 -1.98 5.89 -10.09
CA ASN A 32 -2.56 6.19 -8.80
C ASN A 32 -1.65 5.67 -7.69
N PHE A 33 -1.34 6.52 -6.70
CA PHE A 33 -0.59 6.12 -5.52
C PHE A 33 -1.55 5.63 -4.43
N LEU A 34 -1.34 4.41 -3.96
CA LEU A 34 -2.09 3.78 -2.88
C LEU A 34 -1.17 3.53 -1.69
N SER A 35 -1.38 4.28 -0.62
CA SER A 35 -0.71 4.06 0.67
C SER A 35 -1.48 3.01 1.46
N VAL A 36 -0.83 1.87 1.74
CA VAL A 36 -1.43 0.80 2.56
C VAL A 36 -1.81 1.31 3.94
N ASN A 37 -0.98 2.18 4.52
CA ASN A 37 -1.24 2.79 5.83
C ASN A 37 -2.49 3.68 5.81
N ASP A 38 -2.74 4.41 4.72
CA ASP A 38 -3.92 5.27 4.63
C ASP A 38 -5.19 4.44 4.40
N VAL A 39 -5.10 3.35 3.62
CA VAL A 39 -6.20 2.39 3.48
C VAL A 39 -6.53 1.77 4.84
N ALA A 40 -5.54 1.28 5.59
CA ALA A 40 -5.73 0.73 6.91
C ALA A 40 -6.35 1.74 7.89
N LYS A 41 -5.85 2.99 7.90
CA LYS A 41 -6.39 4.07 8.75
C LYS A 41 -7.82 4.43 8.41
N ASN A 42 -8.12 4.64 7.14
CA ASN A 42 -9.44 5.10 6.70
C ASN A 42 -10.53 4.05 6.89
N HIS A 43 -10.17 2.76 6.77
CA HIS A 43 -11.09 1.65 6.90
C HIS A 43 -11.00 0.94 8.27
N GLN A 44 -10.17 1.45 9.19
CA GLN A 44 -9.92 0.88 10.52
C GLN A 44 -9.55 -0.62 10.49
N LEU A 45 -8.70 -0.99 9.52
CA LEU A 45 -8.32 -2.39 9.25
C LEU A 45 -7.16 -2.82 10.17
N TYR A 46 -7.48 -3.03 11.44
CA TYR A 46 -6.51 -3.41 12.46
C TYR A 46 -6.97 -4.65 13.21
N ASP A 47 -6.09 -5.63 13.34
CA ASP A 47 -6.29 -6.85 14.12
C ASP A 47 -5.50 -6.78 15.44
N GLY A 48 -5.82 -5.75 16.24
CA GLY A 48 -5.21 -5.53 17.55
C GLY A 48 -4.06 -4.53 17.57
N TYR A 49 -3.32 -4.55 18.68
CA TYR A 49 -2.23 -3.65 18.98
C TYR A 49 -1.04 -4.43 19.52
N ASP A 50 0.14 -4.17 19.00
CA ASP A 50 1.39 -4.73 19.52
C ASP A 50 1.98 -3.77 20.56
N ASP A 51 1.78 -4.11 21.83
CA ASP A 51 2.30 -3.33 22.97
C ASP A 51 3.84 -3.24 23.00
N LYS A 52 4.56 -4.17 22.35
CA LYS A 52 6.03 -4.16 22.35
C LYS A 52 6.60 -3.12 21.39
N ASN A 53 5.95 -2.95 20.25
CA ASN A 53 6.37 -2.06 19.18
C ASN A 53 5.53 -0.77 19.12
N ASP A 54 4.54 -0.63 19.98
CA ASP A 54 3.64 0.52 20.09
C ASP A 54 2.97 0.84 18.74
N CYS A 55 2.45 -0.20 18.08
CA CYS A 55 1.85 -0.09 16.75
C CYS A 55 0.61 -0.97 16.58
N HIS A 56 -0.30 -0.55 15.70
CA HIS A 56 -1.45 -1.38 15.33
C HIS A 56 -1.00 -2.54 14.44
N ILE A 57 -1.51 -3.73 14.74
CA ILE A 57 -1.36 -4.91 13.88
C ILE A 57 -2.36 -4.73 12.73
N LEU A 58 -1.89 -4.82 11.50
CA LEU A 58 -2.73 -4.68 10.32
C LEU A 58 -3.50 -5.98 10.06
N ASP A 59 -4.78 -5.85 9.73
CA ASP A 59 -5.54 -6.96 9.16
C ASP A 59 -5.16 -7.10 7.68
N GLU A 60 -4.22 -8.01 7.39
CA GLU A 60 -3.67 -8.20 6.04
C GLU A 60 -4.73 -8.66 5.04
N ASP A 61 -5.62 -9.56 5.45
CA ASP A 61 -6.68 -10.10 4.58
C ASP A 61 -7.64 -8.97 4.18
N ALA A 62 -8.11 -8.18 5.15
CA ALA A 62 -9.00 -7.06 4.87
C ALA A 62 -8.33 -5.97 4.02
N ILE A 63 -7.02 -5.74 4.20
CA ILE A 63 -6.27 -4.81 3.34
C ILE A 63 -6.23 -5.31 1.89
N VAL A 64 -5.95 -6.59 1.69
CA VAL A 64 -5.90 -7.19 0.34
C VAL A 64 -7.25 -7.05 -0.35
N ASP A 65 -8.36 -7.36 0.35
CA ASP A 65 -9.72 -7.23 -0.17
C ASP A 65 -10.03 -5.78 -0.61
N ASN A 66 -9.62 -4.78 0.19
CA ASN A 66 -9.83 -3.37 -0.15
C ASN A 66 -8.97 -2.91 -1.34
N LEU A 67 -7.80 -3.51 -1.55
CA LEU A 67 -6.91 -3.17 -2.65
C LEU A 67 -7.27 -3.87 -3.97
N GLU A 68 -7.94 -5.03 -3.92
CA GLU A 68 -8.20 -5.87 -5.09
C GLU A 68 -8.90 -5.11 -6.22
N GLY A 69 -9.93 -4.32 -5.90
CA GLY A 69 -10.68 -3.52 -6.87
C GLY A 69 -9.83 -2.47 -7.59
N PHE A 70 -8.86 -1.86 -6.91
CA PHE A 70 -7.92 -0.93 -7.53
C PHE A 70 -6.88 -1.67 -8.36
N MET A 71 -6.34 -2.76 -7.82
CA MET A 71 -5.31 -3.56 -8.49
C MET A 71 -5.84 -4.18 -9.79
N ALA A 72 -7.11 -4.59 -9.82
CA ALA A 72 -7.79 -5.11 -11.01
C ALA A 72 -7.76 -4.12 -12.20
N ARG A 73 -7.85 -2.81 -11.93
CA ARG A 73 -7.86 -1.75 -12.95
C ARG A 73 -6.49 -1.52 -13.61
N GLY A 74 -5.40 -1.87 -12.92
CA GLY A 74 -4.04 -1.55 -13.36
C GLY A 74 -3.62 -0.11 -13.06
N GLY A 75 -2.36 0.23 -13.28
CA GLY A 75 -1.85 1.61 -13.12
C GLY A 75 -1.77 2.07 -11.67
N GLN A 76 -1.53 1.14 -10.74
CA GLN A 76 -1.40 1.44 -9.31
C GLN A 76 0.07 1.40 -8.88
N VAL A 77 0.48 2.32 -8.02
CA VAL A 77 1.75 2.28 -7.28
C VAL A 77 1.41 2.17 -5.81
N THR A 78 1.91 1.14 -5.13
CA THR A 78 1.73 1.00 -3.68
C THR A 78 3.06 0.85 -2.97
N CYS A 79 3.13 1.27 -1.71
CA CYS A 79 4.30 1.05 -0.87
C CYS A 79 3.92 0.35 0.44
N PHE A 80 4.72 -0.65 0.82
CA PHE A 80 4.52 -1.42 2.04
C PHE A 80 5.86 -1.78 2.68
N TYR A 81 5.91 -1.80 4.01
CA TYR A 81 7.03 -2.33 4.77
C TYR A 81 6.49 -3.17 5.93
N PHE A 82 7.16 -4.31 6.17
CA PHE A 82 7.06 -4.99 7.45
C PHE A 82 7.89 -4.21 8.48
N ILE A 83 7.33 -4.03 9.68
CA ILE A 83 8.07 -3.68 10.90
C ILE A 83 8.46 -4.99 11.55
#